data_AF-A0A6B3HTD4-F1
#
_entry.id   AF-A0A6B3HTD4-F1
#
_cell.length_a   1.000
_cell.length_b   1.000
_cell.length_c   1.000
_cell.angle_alpha   90.00
_cell.angle_beta   90.00
_cell.angle_gamma   90.00
#
_symmetry.space_group_name_H-M   'P 1'
#
loop_
_entity.id
_entity.type
_entity.pdbx_description
1 polymer ?
#
loop_
_entity_poly.entity_id
_entity_poly.type
_entity_poly.pdbx_seq_one_letter_code
_entity_poly.pdbx_strand_id
1 'polypeptide(L)'
;MEGQTTDMSPPVQAAYSYCEAVTGQQARNFAYGIRLLPYEKRQAMSALYAFSRRVDDIGDGELDPGTKRTRLESTRDLLDRIRHGKVEEDDTDPVAVALADASRRFPLPLEGLDELIDGVLMDV
;
A
#
# COMPACT_ATOMS: atom_id res chain seq x y z
N MET A 1 -15.15 -21.39 -14.41
CA MET A 1 -15.47 -20.84 -13.09
C MET A 1 -15.36 -19.34 -13.23
N GLU A 2 -16.48 -18.72 -13.56
CA GLU A 2 -16.60 -17.31 -13.89
C GLU A 2 -16.20 -16.50 -12.66
N GLY A 3 -15.03 -15.84 -12.76
CA GLY A 3 -14.60 -14.91 -11.73
C GLY A 3 -15.57 -13.75 -11.74
N GLN A 4 -16.28 -13.55 -10.63
CA GLN A 4 -17.05 -12.35 -10.40
C GLN A 4 -16.10 -11.17 -10.60
N THR A 5 -16.30 -10.38 -11.66
CA THR A 5 -15.68 -9.07 -11.78
C THR A 5 -16.22 -8.26 -10.63
N THR A 6 -15.46 -8.18 -9.54
CA THR A 6 -15.75 -7.28 -8.43
C THR A 6 -15.84 -5.88 -9.02
N ASP A 7 -17.05 -5.31 -9.06
CA ASP A 7 -17.34 -4.00 -9.64
C ASP A 7 -16.73 -2.93 -8.74
N MET A 8 -15.42 -2.72 -8.88
CA MET A 8 -14.68 -1.67 -8.20
C MET A 8 -15.03 -0.33 -8.86
N SER A 9 -15.21 0.72 -8.06
CA SER A 9 -15.40 2.05 -8.63
C SER A 9 -14.17 2.51 -9.44
N PRO A 10 -14.34 3.40 -10.42
CA PRO A 10 -13.21 3.89 -11.23
C PRO A 10 -12.04 4.48 -10.41
N PRO A 11 -12.27 5.23 -9.31
CA PRO A 11 -11.20 5.67 -8.41
C PRO A 11 -10.39 4.51 -7.81
N VAL A 12 -11.06 3.46 -7.31
CA VAL A 12 -10.39 2.27 -6.75
C VAL A 12 -9.58 1.53 -7.81
N GLN A 13 -10.10 1.42 -9.05
CA GLN A 13 -9.34 0.83 -10.16
C GLN A 13 -8.10 1.65 -10.51
N ALA A 14 -8.19 2.99 -10.50
CA ALA A 14 -7.06 3.88 -10.74
C ALA A 14 -6.02 3.77 -9.62
N ALA A 15 -6.46 3.68 -8.37
CA ALA A 15 -5.61 3.48 -7.20
C ALA A 15 -4.80 2.18 -7.29
N TYR A 16 -5.44 1.06 -7.67
CA TYR A 16 -4.72 -0.19 -7.94
C TYR A 16 -3.76 -0.09 -9.11
N SER A 17 -4.14 0.60 -10.19
CA SER A 17 -3.28 0.80 -11.35
C SER A 17 -2.00 1.56 -10.99
N TYR A 18 -2.11 2.57 -10.11
CA TYR A 18 -0.95 3.26 -9.55
C TYR A 18 -0.05 2.29 -8.76
N CYS A 19 -0.62 1.48 -7.87
CA CYS A 19 0.13 0.52 -7.06
C CYS A 19 0.83 -0.55 -7.91
N GLU A 20 0.17 -1.04 -8.97
CA GLU A 20 0.75 -1.98 -9.94
C GLU A 20 1.93 -1.33 -10.70
N ALA A 21 1.82 -0.05 -11.07
CA ALA A 21 2.91 0.68 -11.71
C ALA A 21 4.13 0.83 -10.79
N VAL A 22 3.94 1.23 -9.53
CA VAL A 22 5.01 1.31 -8.51
C VAL A 22 5.67 -0.05 -8.34
N THR A 23 4.87 -1.11 -8.19
CA THR A 23 5.36 -2.49 -8.06
C THR A 23 6.16 -2.92 -9.29
N GLY A 24 5.66 -2.66 -10.49
CA GLY A 24 6.31 -3.06 -11.74
C GLY A 24 7.65 -2.36 -11.98
N GLN A 25 7.80 -1.12 -11.53
CA GLN A 25 9.03 -0.34 -11.68
C GLN A 25 10.10 -0.74 -10.65
N GLN A 26 9.70 -0.91 -9.39
CA GLN A 26 10.64 -1.06 -8.28
C GLN A 26 10.86 -2.51 -7.85
N ALA A 27 9.88 -3.41 -8.03
CA ALA A 27 9.93 -4.78 -7.54
C ALA A 27 10.47 -5.77 -8.58
N ARG A 28 11.53 -5.48 -9.36
CA ARG A 28 11.88 -6.29 -10.55
C ARG A 28 12.02 -7.81 -10.27
N ASN A 29 12.50 -8.19 -9.09
CA ASN A 29 12.62 -9.59 -8.66
C ASN A 29 11.31 -10.17 -8.06
N PHE A 30 10.51 -9.35 -7.37
CA PHE A 30 9.26 -9.75 -6.72
C PHE A 30 8.03 -9.70 -7.65
N ALA A 31 8.06 -8.82 -8.64
CA ALA A 31 6.98 -8.57 -9.60
C ALA A 31 6.64 -9.83 -10.40
N TYR A 32 7.60 -10.72 -10.65
CA TYR A 32 7.32 -12.00 -11.32
C TYR A 32 6.44 -12.92 -10.48
N GLY A 33 6.70 -13.02 -9.16
CA GLY A 33 5.85 -13.80 -8.25
C GLY A 33 4.45 -13.22 -8.12
N ILE A 34 4.35 -11.90 -8.01
CA ILE A 34 3.08 -11.16 -7.92
C ILE A 34 2.25 -11.32 -9.22
N ARG A 35 2.90 -11.35 -10.39
CA ARG A 35 2.24 -11.54 -11.70
C ARG A 35 1.54 -12.89 -11.87
N LEU A 36 1.99 -13.93 -11.16
CA LEU A 36 1.40 -15.27 -11.23
C LEU A 36 0.14 -15.43 -10.36
N LEU A 37 -0.16 -14.43 -9.51
CA LEU A 37 -1.35 -14.45 -8.68
C LEU A 37 -2.63 -14.18 -9.50
N PRO A 38 -3.79 -14.72 -9.06
CA PRO A 38 -5.08 -14.26 -9.55
C PRO A 38 -5.21 -12.74 -9.45
N TYR A 39 -5.94 -12.14 -10.40
CA TYR A 39 -6.05 -10.69 -10.59
C TYR A 39 -6.24 -9.92 -9.27
N GLU A 40 -7.22 -10.32 -8.47
CA GLU A 40 -7.56 -9.63 -7.22
C GLU A 40 -6.46 -9.71 -6.16
N LYS A 41 -5.79 -10.86 -6.06
CA LYS A 41 -4.65 -11.05 -5.15
C LYS A 41 -3.44 -10.26 -5.62
N ARG A 42 -3.24 -10.16 -6.94
CA ARG A 42 -2.19 -9.32 -7.51
C ARG A 42 -2.40 -7.85 -7.14
N GLN A 43 -3.63 -7.34 -7.28
CA GLN A 43 -3.99 -5.99 -6.88
C GLN A 43 -3.69 -5.72 -5.41
N ALA A 44 -4.15 -6.61 -4.51
CA ALA A 44 -3.89 -6.49 -3.07
C ALA A 44 -2.39 -6.51 -2.75
N MET A 45 -1.62 -7.42 -3.37
CA MET A 45 -0.16 -7.48 -3.20
C MET A 45 0.54 -6.24 -3.73
N SER A 46 0.08 -5.65 -4.83
CA SER A 46 0.62 -4.41 -5.35
C SER A 46 0.35 -3.22 -4.43
N ALA A 47 -0.83 -3.16 -3.79
CA ALA A 47 -1.13 -2.13 -2.79
C ALA A 47 -0.21 -2.25 -1.56
N LEU A 48 -0.04 -3.48 -1.04
CA LEU A 48 0.90 -3.76 0.04
C LEU A 48 2.33 -3.36 -0.32
N TYR A 49 2.81 -3.78 -1.49
CA TYR A 49 4.15 -3.44 -1.96
C TYR A 49 4.33 -1.93 -2.10
N ALA A 50 3.36 -1.22 -2.68
CA ALA A 50 3.44 0.23 -2.85
C ALA A 50 3.51 0.96 -1.50
N PHE A 51 2.78 0.48 -0.49
CA PHE A 51 2.88 0.99 0.88
C PHE A 51 4.27 0.72 1.47
N SER A 52 4.75 -0.52 1.42
CA SER A 52 6.07 -0.86 1.96
C SER A 52 7.17 -0.06 1.28
N ARG A 53 7.10 0.09 -0.04
CA ARG A 53 8.06 0.89 -0.80
C ARG A 53 8.05 2.36 -0.39
N ARG A 54 6.89 2.93 -0.09
CA ARG A 54 6.78 4.29 0.44
C ARG A 54 7.50 4.44 1.77
N VAL A 55 7.37 3.47 2.67
CA VAL A 55 8.07 3.46 3.97
C VAL A 55 9.58 3.41 3.75
N ASP A 56 10.06 2.50 2.89
CA ASP A 56 11.48 2.39 2.53
C ASP A 56 12.01 3.69 1.89
N ASP A 57 11.27 4.27 0.93
CA ASP A 57 11.65 5.53 0.27
C ASP A 57 11.82 6.70 1.25
N ILE A 58 11.03 6.72 2.34
CA ILE A 58 11.18 7.72 3.40
C ILE A 58 12.45 7.43 4.23
N GLY A 59 12.67 6.17 4.60
CA GLY A 59 13.82 5.73 5.39
C GLY A 59 15.16 5.94 4.68
N ASP A 60 15.26 5.48 3.43
CA ASP A 60 16.47 5.54 2.61
C ASP A 60 16.72 6.92 1.98
N GLY A 61 15.72 7.81 1.98
CA GLY A 61 15.83 9.13 1.36
C GLY A 61 16.81 10.07 2.06
N GLU A 62 17.21 11.13 1.36
CA GLU A 62 18.15 12.16 1.85
C GLU A 62 17.48 13.24 2.74
N LEU A 63 16.27 12.98 3.24
CA LEU A 63 15.54 13.91 4.11
C LEU A 63 16.22 14.02 5.47
N ASP A 64 16.06 15.16 6.14
CA ASP A 64 16.52 15.29 7.52
C ASP A 64 15.71 14.36 8.46
N PRO A 65 16.29 13.92 9.60
CA PRO A 65 15.64 12.96 10.49
C PRO A 65 14.27 13.40 11.02
N GLY A 66 14.06 14.70 11.26
CA GLY A 66 12.77 15.22 11.73
C GLY A 66 11.68 15.08 10.68
N THR A 67 12.01 15.41 9.42
CA THR A 67 11.09 15.23 8.29
C THR A 67 10.79 13.75 8.03
N LYS A 68 11.80 12.87 8.11
CA LYS A 68 11.59 11.40 8.00
C LYS A 68 10.59 10.91 9.03
N ARG A 69 10.80 11.23 10.31
CA ARG A 69 9.90 10.85 11.40
C ARG A 69 8.47 11.32 11.17
N THR A 70 8.30 12.59 10.79
CA THR A 70 6.98 13.17 10.51
C THR A 70 6.25 12.43 9.40
N ARG A 71 6.95 12.07 8.33
CA ARG A 71 6.37 11.34 7.19
C ARG A 71 6.04 9.88 7.55
N LEU A 72 6.86 9.23 8.35
CA LEU A 72 6.62 7.88 8.86
C LEU A 72 5.38 7.86 9.77
N GLU A 73 5.26 8.84 10.68
CA GLU A 73 4.05 8.97 11.51
C GLU A 73 2.81 9.29 10.68
N SER A 74 2.89 10.14 9.66
CA SER A 74 1.76 10.36 8.73
C SER A 74 1.37 9.07 7.99
N THR A 75 2.34 8.19 7.72
CA THR A 75 2.10 6.88 7.10
C THR A 75 1.44 5.90 8.09
N ARG A 76 1.75 6.01 9.39
CA ARG A 76 1.05 5.30 10.46
C ARG A 76 -0.39 5.79 10.64
N ASP A 77 -0.61 7.10 10.61
CA ASP A 77 -1.96 7.68 10.66
C ASP A 77 -2.85 7.17 9.51
N LEU A 78 -2.26 6.96 8.33
CA LEU A 78 -2.95 6.33 7.20
C LEU A 78 -3.43 4.92 7.54
N LEU A 79 -2.59 4.07 8.16
CA LEU A 79 -3.00 2.73 8.59
C LEU A 79 -4.14 2.80 9.62
N ASP A 80 -4.11 3.75 10.55
CA ASP A 80 -5.20 3.97 11.49
C ASP A 80 -6.50 4.39 10.79
N ARG A 81 -6.42 5.27 9.78
CA ARG A 81 -7.58 5.61 8.96
C ARG A 81 -8.16 4.39 8.26
N ILE A 82 -7.31 3.50 7.74
CA ILE A 82 -7.75 2.24 7.11
C ILE A 82 -8.47 1.35 8.13
N ARG A 83 -7.87 1.11 9.30
CA ARG A 83 -8.48 0.30 10.38
C ARG A 83 -9.87 0.79 10.78
N HIS A 84 -10.08 2.10 10.76
CA HIS A 84 -11.34 2.72 11.14
C HIS A 84 -12.29 2.98 9.97
N GLY A 85 -11.95 2.54 8.74
CA GLY A 85 -12.78 2.75 7.55
C GLY A 85 -12.97 4.22 7.17
N LYS A 86 -11.96 5.08 7.44
CA LYS A 86 -11.95 6.53 7.19
C LYS A 86 -11.18 6.92 5.93
N VAL A 87 -11.15 6.03 4.95
CA VAL A 87 -10.55 6.26 3.63
C VAL A 87 -11.67 6.13 2.62
N GLU A 88 -12.06 7.26 2.05
CA GLU A 88 -13.06 7.32 0.98
C GLU A 88 -12.44 6.82 -0.34
N GLU A 89 -13.28 6.36 -1.26
CA GLU A 89 -12.79 5.84 -2.55
C GLU A 89 -12.17 6.93 -3.44
N ASP A 90 -12.53 8.19 -3.25
CA ASP A 90 -12.02 9.35 -3.98
C ASP A 90 -10.91 10.11 -3.23
N ASP A 91 -10.31 9.49 -2.20
CA ASP A 91 -9.16 10.07 -1.51
C ASP A 91 -8.00 10.35 -2.48
N THR A 92 -7.31 11.46 -2.23
CA THR A 92 -6.16 11.90 -3.02
C THR A 92 -4.96 10.96 -2.98
N ASP A 93 -4.85 10.10 -1.96
CA ASP A 93 -3.78 9.12 -1.85
C ASP A 93 -4.17 7.74 -2.44
N PRO A 94 -3.68 7.39 -3.64
CA PRO A 94 -4.03 6.12 -4.27
C PRO A 94 -3.55 4.89 -3.50
N VAL A 95 -2.48 4.98 -2.70
CA VAL A 95 -2.03 3.85 -1.88
C VAL A 95 -2.99 3.64 -0.72
N ALA A 96 -3.48 4.73 -0.11
CA ALA A 96 -4.50 4.64 0.93
C ALA A 96 -5.77 3.97 0.40
N VAL A 97 -6.30 4.43 -0.75
CA VAL A 97 -7.51 3.89 -1.38
C VAL A 97 -7.35 2.40 -1.71
N ALA A 98 -6.26 2.02 -2.38
CA ALA A 98 -6.04 0.64 -2.80
C ALA A 98 -5.82 -0.32 -1.61
N LEU A 99 -5.09 0.14 -0.58
CA LEU A 99 -4.84 -0.65 0.62
C LEU A 99 -6.10 -0.77 1.48
N ALA A 100 -6.91 0.29 1.58
CA ALA A 100 -8.21 0.25 2.22
C ALA A 100 -9.13 -0.79 1.56
N ASP A 101 -9.26 -0.77 0.23
CA ASP A 101 -10.04 -1.78 -0.49
C ASP A 101 -9.50 -3.20 -0.29
N ALA A 102 -8.19 -3.37 -0.38
CA ALA A 102 -7.55 -4.66 -0.18
C ALA A 102 -7.79 -5.21 1.23
N SER A 103 -7.77 -4.35 2.25
CA SER A 103 -8.02 -4.72 3.66
C SER A 103 -9.46 -5.15 3.94
N ARG A 104 -10.42 -4.67 3.14
CA ARG A 104 -11.83 -5.13 3.22
C ARG A 104 -12.03 -6.49 2.56
N ARG A 105 -11.27 -6.78 1.50
CA ARG A 105 -11.43 -7.98 0.67
C ARG A 105 -10.60 -9.16 1.17
N PHE A 106 -9.50 -8.88 1.86
CA PHE A 106 -8.55 -9.89 2.34
C PHE A 106 -8.16 -9.61 3.79
N PRO A 107 -7.87 -10.65 4.59
CA PRO A 107 -7.36 -10.49 5.95
C PRO A 107 -5.88 -10.05 5.90
N LEU A 108 -5.65 -8.77 5.60
CA LEU A 108 -4.31 -8.20 5.52
C LEU A 108 -3.70 -8.00 6.92
N PRO A 109 -2.41 -8.31 7.11
CA PRO A 109 -1.72 -8.10 8.38
C PRO A 109 -1.31 -6.64 8.54
N LEU A 110 -2.27 -5.76 8.87
CA LEU A 110 -1.97 -4.33 9.05
C LEU A 110 -0.99 -4.08 10.22
N GLU A 111 -0.97 -4.93 11.24
CA GLU A 111 0.05 -4.84 12.30
C GLU A 111 1.47 -5.02 11.74
N GLY A 112 1.66 -5.93 10.77
CA GLY A 112 2.96 -6.11 10.10
C GLY A 112 3.42 -4.87 9.33
N LEU A 113 2.48 -4.00 8.92
CA LEU A 113 2.81 -2.71 8.31
C LEU A 113 3.19 -1.66 9.37
N ASP A 114 2.63 -1.72 10.58
CA ASP A 114 3.11 -0.88 11.68
C ASP A 114 4.54 -1.26 12.08
N GLU A 115 4.82 -2.57 12.16
CA GLU A 115 6.15 -3.11 12.47
C GLU A 115 7.19 -2.67 11.42
N LEU A 116 6.81 -2.59 10.15
CA LEU A 116 7.67 -2.04 9.10
C LEU A 116 8.02 -0.57 9.38
N ILE A 117 7.04 0.24 9.79
CA ILE A 117 7.27 1.64 10.15
C ILE A 117 8.17 1.74 11.39
N ASP A 118 7.93 0.92 12.42
CA ASP A 118 8.77 0.89 13.63
C ASP A 118 10.21 0.53 13.29
N GLY A 119 10.40 -0.44 12.39
CA GLY A 119 11.70 -0.82 11.86
C GLY A 119 12.47 0.40 11.33
N VAL A 120 11.86 1.15 10.43
CA VAL A 120 12.51 2.34 9.83
C VAL A 120 12.68 3.47 10.85
N LEU A 121 11.72 3.68 11.76
CA LEU A 121 11.82 4.71 12.80
C LEU A 121 13.01 4.49 13.75
N MET A 122 13.42 3.25 13.98
CA MET A 122 14.60 2.94 14.82
C MET A 122 15.92 3.40 14.18
N ASP A 123 15.96 3.53 12.85
CA ASP A 123 17.15 3.92 12.09
C ASP A 123 17.20 5.43 11.78
N VAL A 124 16.19 6.21 12.19
CA VAL A 124 16.03 7.67 11.95
C VAL A 124 16.37 8.52 13.18
#